data_AF-A0A3P1T5S7-F1
#
_entry.id   AF-A0A3P1T5S7-F1
#
_cell.length_a   1.000
_cell.length_b   1.000
_cell.length_c   1.000
_cell.angle_alpha   90.00
_cell.angle_beta   90.00
_cell.angle_gamma   90.00
#
_symmetry.space_group_name_H-M   'P 1'
#
loop_
_entity.id
_entity.type
_entity.pdbx_description
1 polymer ?
#
loop_
_entity_poly.entity_id
_entity_poly.type
_entity_poly.pdbx_seq_one_letter_code
_entity_poly.pdbx_strand_id
1 'polypeptide(L)' 'MTAPTPRSAAPGRVRRIEEVTEAMQALGDLEAMPVPEALARVEEIHQRLLTALNPEVTQPSLPRLGTSR' A
#
# COMPACT_ATOMS: atom_id res chain seq x y z
N MET A 1 32.73 13.19 -9.85
CA MET A 1 31.90 11.98 -10.00
C MET A 1 30.51 12.32 -9.50
N THR A 2 29.55 12.57 -10.39
CA THR A 2 28.16 12.85 -10.03
C THR A 2 27.48 11.54 -9.65
N ALA A 3 27.12 11.40 -8.38
CA ALA A 3 26.27 10.29 -7.92
C ALA A 3 24.96 10.30 -8.74
N PRO A 4 24.51 9.14 -9.28
CA PRO A 4 23.26 9.10 -10.01
C PRO A 4 22.12 9.42 -9.03
N THR A 5 21.48 10.57 -9.20
CA THR A 5 20.22 10.88 -8.53
C THR A 5 19.21 9.80 -8.93
N PRO A 6 18.53 9.11 -8.00
CA PRO A 6 17.57 8.07 -8.35
C PRO A 6 16.39 8.69 -9.12
N ARG A 7 16.47 8.70 -10.45
CA ARG A 7 15.49 9.34 -11.33
C ARG A 7 14.18 8.54 -11.47
N SER A 8 13.96 7.50 -10.67
CA SER A 8 12.96 6.48 -10.98
C SER A 8 12.35 5.77 -9.76
N ALA A 9 12.27 6.45 -8.62
CA ALA A 9 11.34 6.04 -7.57
C ALA A 9 10.18 7.02 -7.64
N ALA A 10 9.20 6.74 -8.52
CA ALA A 10 7.95 7.52 -8.53
C ALA A 10 7.46 7.59 -7.07
N PRO A 11 7.09 8.78 -6.53
CA PRO A 11 6.74 8.94 -5.11
C PRO A 11 5.71 7.89 -4.63
N GLY A 12 4.77 7.52 -5.51
CA GLY A 12 3.79 6.46 -5.23
C GLY A 12 4.37 5.04 -5.13
N ARG A 13 5.49 4.72 -5.78
CA ARG A 13 6.18 3.43 -5.59
C ARG A 13 6.90 3.37 -4.24
N VAL A 14 7.57 4.45 -3.82
CA VAL A 14 8.25 4.51 -2.51
C VAL A 14 7.24 4.41 -1.39
N ARG A 15 6.18 5.23 -1.45
CA ARG A 15 5.09 5.21 -0.48
C ARG A 15 4.42 3.84 -0.34
N ARG A 16 4.19 3.13 -1.46
CA ARG A 16 3.66 1.75 -1.42
C ARG A 16 4.60 0.76 -0.72
N ILE A 17 5.90 0.88 -0.96
CA ILE A 17 6.89 0.02 -0.30
C ILE A 17 6.93 0.31 1.21
N GLU A 18 6.85 1.57 1.60
CA GLU A 18 6.74 1.99 3.01
C GLU A 18 5.47 1.44 3.66
N GLU A 19 4.30 1.62 3.02
CA GLU A 19 3.00 1.12 3.52
C GLU A 19 3.00 -0.41 3.68
N VAL A 20 3.62 -1.15 2.76
CA VAL A 20 3.80 -2.60 2.87
C VAL A 20 4.78 -2.97 3.99
N THR A 21 5.86 -2.21 4.15
CA THR A 21 6.86 -2.46 5.21
C THR A 21 6.27 -2.25 6.59
N GLU A 22 5.51 -1.18 6.80
CA GLU A 22 4.78 -0.93 8.04
C GLU A 22 3.74 -2.01 8.35
N ALA A 23 2.99 -2.43 7.33
CA ALA A 23 2.02 -3.51 7.46
C ALA A 23 2.68 -4.82 7.91
N MET A 24 3.85 -5.17 7.35
CA MET A 24 4.61 -6.36 7.73
C MET A 24 5.18 -6.27 9.15
N GLN A 25 5.63 -5.08 9.59
CA GLN A 25 6.08 -4.87 10.97
C GLN A 25 4.93 -5.05 11.96
N ALA A 26 3.75 -4.51 11.64
CA ALA A 26 2.55 -4.65 12.47
C ALA A 26 2.06 -6.11 12.59
N LEU A 27 2.44 -7.00 11.66
CA LEU A 27 2.19 -8.45 11.78
C LEU A 27 3.11 -9.11 12.81
N GLY A 28 4.32 -8.59 13.01
CA GLY A 28 5.27 -9.11 14.01
C GLY A 28 4.77 -8.92 15.45
N ASP A 29 4.00 -7.85 15.69
CA ASP A 29 3.44 -7.55 17.02
C ASP A 29 2.24 -8.45 17.40
N LEU A 30 1.74 -9.27 16.46
CA LEU A 30 0.57 -10.12 16.68
C LEU A 30 0.82 -11.28 17.63
N GLU A 31 2.06 -11.76 17.74
CA GLU A 31 2.41 -12.94 18.56
C GLU A 31 2.11 -12.71 20.05
N ALA A 32 2.19 -11.47 20.51
CA ALA A 32 1.94 -11.10 21.91
C ALA A 32 0.47 -10.77 22.23
N MET A 33 -0.43 -10.76 21.23
CA MET A 33 -1.80 -10.31 21.41
C MET A 33 -2.80 -11.45 21.68
N PRO A 34 -3.89 -11.16 22.41
CA PRO A 34 -5.05 -12.05 22.47
C PRO A 34 -5.60 -12.34 21.07
N VAL A 35 -5.97 -13.59 20.82
CA VAL A 35 -6.51 -14.08 19.53
C VAL A 35 -7.59 -13.16 18.91
N PRO A 36 -8.62 -12.67 19.64
CA PRO A 36 -9.62 -11.79 19.02
C PRO A 36 -9.05 -10.44 18.57
N GLU A 37 -8.07 -9.89 19.29
CA GLU A 37 -7.40 -8.63 18.95
C GLU A 37 -6.44 -8.83 17.78
N ALA A 38 -5.72 -9.96 17.76
CA ALA A 38 -4.86 -10.35 16.65
C ALA A 38 -5.65 -10.53 15.35
N LEU A 39 -6.85 -11.13 15.41
CA LEU A 39 -7.73 -11.29 14.25
C LEU A 39 -8.18 -9.93 13.69
N ALA A 40 -8.65 -9.02 14.55
CA ALA A 40 -9.06 -7.68 14.13
C ALA A 40 -7.88 -6.92 13.49
N ARG A 41 -6.68 -7.06 14.07
CA ARG A 41 -5.46 -6.43 13.55
C ARG A 41 -5.01 -6.99 12.21
N VAL A 42 -5.12 -8.31 12.00
CA VAL A 42 -4.84 -8.95 10.71
C VAL A 42 -5.78 -8.44 9.63
N GLU A 43 -7.07 -8.28 9.93
CA GLU A 43 -8.04 -7.78 8.95
C GLU A 43 -7.74 -6.33 8.54
N GLU A 44 -7.38 -5.47 9.49
CA GLU A 44 -6.94 -4.10 9.21
C GLU A 44 -5.69 -4.08 8.31
N ILE A 45 -4.69 -4.90 8.63
CA ILE A 45 -3.45 -5.01 7.85
C ILE A 45 -3.74 -5.52 6.44
N HIS A 46 -4.65 -6.49 6.30
CA HIS A 46 -5.08 -7.01 5.01
C HIS A 46 -5.71 -5.92 4.13
N GLN A 47 -6.58 -5.07 4.68
CA GLN A 47 -7.19 -3.96 3.94
C GLN A 47 -6.16 -2.90 3.51
N ARG A 48 -5.20 -2.58 4.38
CA ARG A 48 -4.08 -1.68 4.04
C ARG A 48 -3.24 -2.23 2.90
N LEU A 49 -2.89 -3.52 2.96
CA LEU A 49 -2.11 -4.19 1.91
C LEU A 49 -2.88 -4.26 0.59
N LEU A 50 -4.18 -4.55 0.61
CA LEU A 50 -5.03 -4.53 -0.59
C LEU A 50 -5.01 -3.14 -1.25
N THR A 51 -5.14 -2.08 -0.46
CA THR A 51 -5.12 -0.70 -0.97
C THR A 51 -3.76 -0.32 -1.54
N ALA A 52 -2.68 -0.66 -0.83
CA ALA A 52 -1.32 -0.34 -1.26
C ALA A 52 -0.91 -1.12 -2.53
N LEU A 53 -1.28 -2.40 -2.63
CA LEU A 53 -0.90 -3.28 -3.74
C LEU A 53 -1.80 -3.13 -4.96
N ASN A 54 -3.09 -2.79 -4.77
CA ASN A 54 -4.07 -2.65 -5.85
C ASN A 54 -4.71 -1.25 -5.91
N PRO A 55 -3.92 -0.18 -6.17
CA PRO A 55 -4.45 1.19 -6.21
C PRO A 55 -5.47 1.42 -7.35
N GLU A 56 -5.46 0.58 -8.39
CA GLU A 56 -6.40 0.60 -9.51
C GLU A 56 -7.79 0.06 -9.14
N VAL A 57 -7.89 -0.78 -8.09
CA VAL A 57 -9.19 -1.31 -7.61
C VAL A 57 -9.88 -0.28 -6.71
N THR A 58 -9.10 0.59 -6.05
CA THR A 58 -9.61 1.65 -5.17
C THR A 58 -9.93 2.95 -5.91
N GLN A 59 -9.38 3.14 -7.12
CA GLN A 59 -9.75 4.27 -7.98
C GLN A 59 -10.86 3.84 -8.92
N PRO A 60 -12.13 4.29 -8.74
CA PRO A 60 -13.15 4.08 -9.75
C PRO A 60 -12.60 4.65 -11.05
N SER A 61 -12.45 3.79 -12.05
CA SER A 61 -12.01 4.18 -13.39
C SER A 61 -13.00 5.23 -13.88
N LEU A 62 -12.65 6.51 -13.75
CA LEU A 62 -13.47 7.58 -14.31
C LEU A 62 -13.53 7.30 -15.81
N PRO A 63 -14.73 7.16 -16.40
CA PRO A 63 -14.86 6.93 -17.82
C PRO A 63 -14.12 8.08 -18.52
N ARG A 64 -13.13 7.74 -19.35
CA ARG A 64 -12.49 8.70 -20.25
C ARG A 64 -13.58 9.22 -21.16
N LEU A 65 -14.19 10.34 -20.77
CA LEU A 65 -15.05 11.13 -21.62
C LEU A 65 -14.19 11.57 -22.80
N GLY A 66 -14.24 10.77 -23.86
CA GLY A 66 -13.68 11.10 -25.16
C GLY A 66 -14.36 12.37 -25.63
N THR A 67 -13.66 13.49 -25.49
CA THR A 67 -13.96 14.69 -26.24
C THR A 67 -13.52 14.43 -27.68
N SER A 68 -14.34 13.70 -28.43
CA SER A 68 -14.25 13.63 -29.89
C SER A 68 -14.74 14.97 -30.42
N ARG A 69 -13.81 15.71 -31.00
CA ARG A 69 -13.99 17.02 -31.63
C ARG A 69 -14.41 16.84 -33.08
#